data_AF-A0A9Q1C5H9-F1
#
_entry.id   AF-A0A9Q1C5H9-F1
#
_cell.length_a   1.000
_cell.length_b   1.000
_cell.length_c   1.000
_cell.angle_alpha   90.00
_cell.angle_beta   90.00
_cell.angle_gamma   90.00
#
_symmetry.space_group_name_H-M   'P 1'
#
loop_
_entity.id
_entity.type
_entity.pdbx_description
1 polymer ?
#
loop_
_entity_poly.entity_id
_entity_poly.type
_entity_poly.pdbx_seq_one_letter_code
_entity_poly.pdbx_strand_id
1 'polypeptide(L)'
;MRYSHFLTDERSIKRMMSLTTPSTILFVFTFLFGVLCVAGVRCKDMNGHDVDWYYVYKLPRISSHKNPLIKSGVAFFYLDNFQQTFQLSNTSMEDLSQPIAQTLQQIYNSPSKIAHVMYNDQPPGGREQIDWGHTKGVVAYDAKDGFWLMHTVPWFPRNDTYEWPEKAKHYGQTAVCVSLKSSEMETVAKQMQCTRPYVYSNHTTDLFHSVFENVVKGLFGKCPSGSQIVQLQSLGMQNFTHYAKSKTYGKDIYFDLIAQDLKSDLLVETWRRSTALPSNCSLPFHVNNIWALWFPSTAKFTYGKDHSKWAITSNERQIICMGDINRMSTQFKRGGGVLCSHLPSVWQQFNDTVADVEPCPSKEK
;
A
#
# COMPACT_ATOMS: atom_id res chain seq x y z
N MET A 1 -41.70 81.21 -9.42
CA MET A 1 -40.70 81.20 -10.53
C MET A 1 -39.30 81.16 -9.91
N ARG A 2 -38.31 80.59 -10.62
CA ARG A 2 -36.85 80.90 -10.63
C ARG A 2 -36.06 81.36 -9.37
N TYR A 3 -34.86 80.74 -9.22
CA TYR A 3 -33.54 81.27 -8.76
C TYR A 3 -33.16 81.52 -7.27
N SER A 4 -32.28 80.64 -6.75
CA SER A 4 -30.90 80.82 -6.16
C SER A 4 -30.41 82.12 -5.46
N HIS A 5 -29.67 81.99 -4.33
CA HIS A 5 -28.19 82.27 -4.18
C HIS A 5 -27.62 82.11 -2.73
N PHE A 6 -26.35 81.61 -2.59
CA PHE A 6 -25.18 81.95 -1.71
C PHE A 6 -25.33 82.30 -0.16
N LEU A 7 -24.32 82.31 0.74
CA LEU A 7 -23.00 81.62 0.98
C LEU A 7 -22.37 82.05 2.38
N THR A 8 -21.37 81.32 2.93
CA THR A 8 -20.25 81.75 3.88
C THR A 8 -20.59 82.32 5.30
N ASP A 9 -19.73 82.54 6.34
CA ASP A 9 -18.39 82.09 6.89
C ASP A 9 -18.14 82.82 8.27
N GLU A 10 -17.14 82.61 9.18
CA GLU A 10 -16.33 81.48 9.72
C GLU A 10 -15.67 81.91 11.10
N ARG A 11 -15.17 80.99 11.96
CA ARG A 11 -14.21 81.13 13.12
C ARG A 11 -14.60 81.87 14.44
N SER A 12 -14.05 81.58 15.65
CA SER A 12 -13.43 80.36 16.26
C SER A 12 -13.02 80.52 17.76
N ILE A 13 -13.37 79.55 18.65
CA ILE A 13 -12.48 78.92 19.70
C ILE A 13 -12.07 79.80 20.93
N LYS A 14 -11.76 79.39 22.20
CA LYS A 14 -11.56 78.10 22.95
C LYS A 14 -11.80 78.31 24.48
N ARG A 15 -12.32 77.32 25.24
CA ARG A 15 -11.67 76.74 26.48
C ARG A 15 -12.46 75.58 27.12
N MET A 16 -11.71 74.62 27.66
CA MET A 16 -12.08 73.51 28.57
C MET A 16 -13.31 72.63 28.20
N MET A 17 -13.04 71.51 27.52
CA MET A 17 -13.88 70.31 27.50
C MET A 17 -13.27 69.23 28.41
N SER A 18 -14.11 68.44 29.08
CA SER A 18 -13.72 67.18 29.75
C SER A 18 -13.64 66.02 28.74
N LEU A 19 -12.97 64.92 29.11
CA LEU A 19 -12.77 63.78 28.23
C LEU A 19 -14.04 62.91 28.13
N THR A 20 -14.55 62.71 26.91
CA THR A 20 -15.38 61.55 26.53
C THR A 20 -15.01 61.09 25.12
N THR A 21 -14.22 60.02 24.99
CA THR A 21 -13.87 59.41 23.71
C THR A 21 -14.89 58.34 23.31
N PRO A 22 -15.63 58.48 22.20
CA PRO A 22 -16.51 57.42 21.71
C PRO A 22 -15.65 56.32 21.04
N SER A 23 -15.75 55.08 21.54
CA SER A 23 -15.01 53.95 20.98
C SER A 23 -15.59 53.51 19.63
N THR A 24 -14.90 53.84 18.54
CA THR A 24 -15.25 53.35 17.20
C THR A 24 -14.90 51.86 17.08
N ILE A 25 -15.86 50.97 17.36
CA ILE A 25 -15.66 49.51 17.24
C ILE A 25 -15.61 49.13 15.76
N LEU A 26 -14.39 49.03 15.22
CA LEU A 26 -14.14 48.52 13.88
C LEU A 26 -14.34 47.00 13.87
N PHE A 27 -15.53 46.54 13.47
CA PHE A 27 -15.79 45.12 13.21
C PHE A 27 -15.02 44.66 11.97
N VAL A 28 -13.76 44.27 12.18
CA VAL A 28 -12.97 43.53 11.18
C VAL A 28 -13.58 42.15 11.03
N PHE A 29 -14.46 41.99 10.04
CA PHE A 29 -14.89 40.67 9.57
C PHE A 29 -13.68 39.98 8.92
N THR A 30 -12.88 39.29 9.73
CA THR A 30 -11.93 38.29 9.24
C THR A 30 -12.75 37.17 8.58
N PHE A 31 -12.95 37.30 7.28
CA PHE A 31 -13.45 36.23 6.44
C PHE A 31 -12.41 35.11 6.47
N LEU A 32 -12.59 34.17 7.41
CA LEU A 32 -11.95 32.87 7.32
C LEU A 32 -12.52 32.20 6.08
N PHE A 33 -11.87 32.44 4.94
CA PHE A 33 -11.77 31.44 3.89
C PHE A 33 -11.01 30.26 4.47
N GLY A 34 -11.74 29.46 5.26
CA GLY A 34 -11.38 28.09 5.55
C GLY A 34 -11.34 27.37 4.21
N VAL A 35 -10.16 27.37 3.59
CA VAL A 35 -9.87 26.49 2.46
C VAL A 35 -10.18 25.10 2.96
N LEU A 36 -11.28 24.53 2.46
CA LEU A 36 -11.59 23.12 2.60
C LEU A 36 -10.48 22.36 1.89
N CYS A 37 -9.39 22.13 2.61
CA CYS A 37 -8.30 21.27 2.22
C CYS A 37 -8.87 19.86 2.19
N VAL A 38 -9.46 19.51 1.04
CA VAL A 38 -9.88 18.15 0.74
C VAL A 38 -8.62 17.29 0.89
N ALA A 39 -8.58 16.49 1.95
CA ALA A 39 -7.45 15.62 2.23
C ALA A 39 -7.26 14.69 1.02
N GLY A 40 -6.05 14.67 0.47
CA GLY A 40 -5.76 13.91 -0.74
C GLY A 40 -5.96 12.41 -0.52
N VAL A 41 -6.29 11.70 -1.60
CA VAL A 41 -6.42 10.24 -1.63
C VAL A 41 -5.06 9.62 -1.31
N ARG A 42 -4.89 9.13 -0.07
CA ARG A 42 -3.58 8.75 0.48
C ARG A 42 -3.70 7.52 1.37
N CYS A 43 -2.58 6.86 1.66
CA CYS A 43 -2.51 5.85 2.71
C CYS A 43 -2.84 6.47 4.08
N LYS A 44 -3.58 5.73 4.92
CA LYS A 44 -4.02 6.19 6.24
C LYS A 44 -3.39 5.40 7.39
N ASP A 45 -3.20 6.04 8.53
CA ASP A 45 -2.73 5.41 9.76
C ASP A 45 -3.86 4.75 10.58
N MET A 46 -3.49 4.21 11.75
CA MET A 46 -4.38 3.68 12.79
C MET A 46 -5.40 4.70 13.36
N ASN A 47 -5.28 5.99 13.00
CA ASN A 47 -6.10 7.10 13.50
C ASN A 47 -6.86 7.82 12.37
N GLY A 48 -6.61 7.49 11.10
CA GLY A 48 -7.18 8.17 9.92
C GLY A 48 -6.36 9.36 9.39
N HIS A 49 -5.16 9.60 9.88
CA HIS A 49 -4.22 10.61 9.35
C HIS A 49 -3.54 10.13 8.06
N ASP A 50 -3.02 11.06 7.26
CA ASP A 50 -2.18 10.75 6.11
C ASP A 50 -0.82 10.18 6.54
N VAL A 51 -0.42 9.06 5.93
CA VAL A 51 0.95 8.54 5.99
C VAL A 51 1.53 8.39 4.58
N ASP A 52 2.84 8.49 4.48
CA ASP A 52 3.57 8.37 3.22
C ASP A 52 3.60 6.92 2.72
N TRP A 53 3.78 5.98 3.64
CA TRP A 53 3.64 4.55 3.40
C TRP A 53 3.37 3.81 4.71
N TYR A 54 2.78 2.62 4.61
CA TYR A 54 2.67 1.69 5.72
C TYR A 54 2.82 0.23 5.29
N TYR A 55 3.19 -0.62 6.25
CA TYR A 55 3.18 -2.08 6.12
C TYR A 55 2.30 -2.69 7.21
N VAL A 56 1.55 -3.73 6.85
CA VAL A 56 0.70 -4.51 7.77
C VAL A 56 1.05 -5.99 7.64
N TYR A 57 1.24 -6.66 8.77
CA TYR A 57 1.42 -8.12 8.87
C TYR A 57 0.32 -8.71 9.76
N LYS A 58 -0.72 -9.28 9.17
CA LYS A 58 -1.73 -10.04 9.93
C LYS A 58 -1.18 -11.38 10.38
N LEU A 59 -1.36 -11.71 11.65
CA LEU A 59 -1.00 -13.02 12.20
C LEU A 59 -2.03 -14.11 11.81
N PRO A 60 -1.62 -15.37 11.65
CA PRO A 60 -2.55 -16.49 11.46
C PRO A 60 -3.44 -16.74 12.69
N ARG A 61 -4.50 -17.54 12.50
CA ARG A 61 -5.38 -17.94 13.60
C ARG A 61 -4.70 -18.99 14.50
N ILE A 62 -4.32 -18.59 15.71
CA ILE A 62 -3.68 -19.48 16.70
C ILE A 62 -4.70 -19.76 17.83
N SER A 63 -5.53 -20.79 17.67
CA SER A 63 -6.70 -21.07 18.52
C SER A 63 -6.41 -21.31 20.01
N SER A 64 -5.16 -21.65 20.36
CA SER A 64 -4.67 -21.81 21.74
C SER A 64 -4.17 -20.51 22.38
N HIS A 65 -4.09 -19.41 21.63
CA HIS A 65 -3.49 -18.17 22.11
C HIS A 65 -4.38 -17.41 23.12
N LYS A 66 -3.75 -16.67 24.05
CA LYS A 66 -4.43 -15.93 25.12
C LYS A 66 -5.06 -14.61 24.64
N ASN A 67 -4.35 -13.82 23.82
CA ASN A 67 -4.92 -12.62 23.19
C ASN A 67 -6.04 -13.03 22.20
N PRO A 68 -7.27 -12.46 22.31
CA PRO A 68 -8.43 -12.89 21.53
C PRO A 68 -8.32 -12.57 20.04
N LEU A 69 -7.65 -11.48 19.66
CA LEU A 69 -7.47 -11.09 18.25
C LEU A 69 -6.54 -12.09 17.53
N ILE A 70 -5.48 -12.56 18.19
CA ILE A 70 -4.60 -13.63 17.69
C ILE A 70 -5.34 -14.98 17.67
N LYS A 71 -6.17 -15.26 18.69
CA LYS A 71 -6.99 -16.47 18.80
C LYS A 71 -8.02 -16.61 17.67
N SER A 72 -8.54 -15.48 17.20
CA SER A 72 -9.48 -15.39 16.06
C SER A 72 -8.77 -15.22 14.71
N GLY A 73 -7.49 -14.86 14.68
CA GLY A 73 -6.71 -14.66 13.45
C GLY A 73 -6.94 -13.30 12.79
N VAL A 74 -7.21 -12.27 13.59
CA VAL A 74 -7.51 -10.88 13.15
C VAL A 74 -6.58 -9.83 13.77
N ALA A 75 -5.67 -10.23 14.65
CA ALA A 75 -4.56 -9.40 15.09
C ALA A 75 -3.55 -9.17 13.95
N PHE A 76 -2.94 -8.00 13.93
CA PHE A 76 -1.91 -7.63 12.98
C PHE A 76 -0.80 -6.82 13.64
N PHE A 77 0.39 -6.86 13.07
CA PHE A 77 1.42 -5.86 13.30
C PHE A 77 1.29 -4.74 12.27
N TYR A 78 1.56 -3.51 12.71
CA TYR A 78 1.57 -2.30 11.91
C TYR A 78 2.91 -1.58 12.05
N LEU A 79 3.36 -0.94 10.96
CA LEU A 79 4.40 0.08 10.97
C LEU A 79 4.20 1.04 9.79
N ASP A 80 4.71 2.27 9.92
CA ASP A 80 4.59 3.35 8.94
C ASP A 80 5.86 4.22 8.88
N ASN A 81 5.85 5.27 8.06
CA ASN A 81 7.00 6.14 7.87
C ASN A 81 7.46 6.89 9.14
N PHE A 82 6.59 7.08 10.14
CA PHE A 82 6.87 7.70 11.44
C PHE A 82 7.18 6.66 12.53
N GLN A 83 6.42 5.56 12.58
CA GLN A 83 6.60 4.46 13.53
C GLN A 83 7.06 3.20 12.79
N GLN A 84 8.38 3.07 12.63
CA GLN A 84 9.01 2.01 11.84
C GLN A 84 9.27 0.70 12.61
N THR A 85 8.68 0.54 13.81
CA THR A 85 8.77 -0.68 14.63
C THR A 85 7.42 -1.38 14.74
N PHE A 86 7.40 -2.71 14.77
CA PHE A 86 6.19 -3.52 14.72
C PHE A 86 5.27 -3.30 15.94
N GLN A 87 4.20 -2.52 15.75
CA GLN A 87 3.15 -2.32 16.75
C GLN A 87 2.08 -3.41 16.63
N LEU A 88 1.89 -4.24 17.66
CA LEU A 88 0.81 -5.23 17.70
C LEU A 88 -0.53 -4.52 17.89
N SER A 89 -1.52 -4.84 17.05
CA SER A 89 -2.82 -4.19 17.05
C SER A 89 -3.60 -4.45 18.34
N ASN A 90 -4.16 -3.38 18.91
CA ASN A 90 -5.20 -3.43 19.92
C ASN A 90 -6.60 -3.59 19.31
N THR A 91 -6.74 -3.41 18.00
CA THR A 91 -7.99 -3.56 17.22
C THR A 91 -7.96 -4.73 16.24
N SER A 92 -9.14 -5.11 15.73
CA SER A 92 -9.32 -6.19 14.75
C SER A 92 -9.07 -5.71 13.32
N MET A 93 -8.61 -6.59 12.44
CA MET A 93 -8.70 -6.42 10.98
C MET A 93 -10.14 -6.19 10.46
N GLU A 94 -11.15 -6.59 11.23
CA GLU A 94 -12.57 -6.35 10.91
C GLU A 94 -13.05 -4.94 11.27
N ASP A 95 -12.26 -4.18 12.03
CA ASP A 95 -12.60 -2.82 12.47
C ASP A 95 -12.44 -1.80 11.33
N LEU A 96 -13.15 -0.67 11.42
CA LEU A 96 -13.07 0.42 10.44
C LEU A 96 -11.98 1.46 10.77
N SER A 97 -11.49 1.48 12.01
CA SER A 97 -10.44 2.40 12.49
C SER A 97 -9.03 2.08 11.99
N GLN A 98 -8.78 0.81 11.60
CA GLN A 98 -7.47 0.31 11.20
C GLN A 98 -7.06 0.79 9.78
N PRO A 99 -5.75 0.92 9.49
CA PRO A 99 -5.20 1.65 8.33
C PRO A 99 -5.72 1.20 6.96
N ILE A 100 -5.95 -0.10 6.76
CA ILE A 100 -6.46 -0.60 5.46
C ILE A 100 -7.91 -0.20 5.26
N ALA A 101 -8.74 -0.26 6.31
CA ALA A 101 -10.12 0.20 6.26
C ALA A 101 -10.17 1.72 6.04
N GLN A 102 -9.44 2.50 6.84
CA GLN A 102 -9.34 3.97 6.69
C GLN A 102 -8.91 4.38 5.27
N THR A 103 -7.93 3.67 4.70
CA THR A 103 -7.44 3.91 3.34
C THR A 103 -8.53 3.64 2.30
N LEU A 104 -9.25 2.53 2.39
CA LEU A 104 -10.31 2.17 1.45
C LEU A 104 -11.61 2.98 1.64
N GLN A 105 -11.88 3.46 2.86
CA GLN A 105 -13.04 4.32 3.17
C GLN A 105 -13.06 5.62 2.36
N GLN A 106 -11.91 6.11 1.87
CA GLN A 106 -11.88 7.25 0.93
C GLN A 106 -12.62 6.95 -0.38
N ILE A 107 -12.59 5.70 -0.84
CA ILE A 107 -13.33 5.25 -2.01
C ILE A 107 -14.80 5.04 -1.64
N TYR A 108 -15.10 4.27 -0.58
CA TYR A 108 -16.49 3.93 -0.22
C TYR A 108 -17.34 5.16 0.13
N ASN A 109 -16.76 6.20 0.74
CA ASN A 109 -17.48 7.44 1.07
C ASN A 109 -17.57 8.46 -0.09
N SER A 110 -16.92 8.20 -1.24
CA SER A 110 -16.98 9.08 -2.43
C SER A 110 -16.68 8.34 -3.74
N PRO A 111 -17.38 7.22 -4.05
CA PRO A 111 -16.99 6.31 -5.12
C PRO A 111 -17.13 6.90 -6.53
N SER A 112 -17.97 7.93 -6.69
CA SER A 112 -18.12 8.70 -7.93
C SER A 112 -17.09 9.81 -8.13
N LYS A 113 -16.31 10.15 -7.10
CA LYS A 113 -15.27 11.21 -7.16
C LYS A 113 -13.86 10.64 -7.23
N ILE A 114 -13.60 9.52 -6.53
CA ILE A 114 -12.27 8.93 -6.44
C ILE A 114 -12.08 7.92 -7.58
N ALA A 115 -11.19 8.22 -8.52
CA ALA A 115 -10.87 7.32 -9.61
C ALA A 115 -10.00 6.17 -9.08
N HIS A 116 -10.38 4.93 -9.39
CA HIS A 116 -9.76 3.76 -8.78
C HIS A 116 -9.86 2.49 -9.65
N VAL A 117 -8.96 1.54 -9.38
CA VAL A 117 -8.96 0.17 -9.89
C VAL A 117 -8.77 -0.78 -8.72
N MET A 118 -9.72 -1.70 -8.52
CA MET A 118 -9.60 -2.81 -7.58
C MET A 118 -9.33 -4.11 -8.36
N TYR A 119 -8.28 -4.83 -7.96
CA TYR A 119 -7.82 -6.01 -8.67
C TYR A 119 -7.46 -7.15 -7.71
N ASN A 120 -7.81 -8.39 -8.08
CA ASN A 120 -7.52 -9.60 -7.31
C ASN A 120 -7.80 -10.82 -8.20
N ASP A 121 -6.86 -11.75 -8.31
CA ASP A 121 -7.07 -12.99 -9.06
C ASP A 121 -7.97 -14.02 -8.35
N GLN A 122 -8.33 -13.76 -7.10
CA GLN A 122 -9.38 -14.44 -6.35
C GLN A 122 -10.35 -13.36 -5.82
N PRO A 123 -11.18 -12.73 -6.67
CA PRO A 123 -11.98 -11.57 -6.31
C PRO A 123 -13.13 -11.91 -5.33
N PRO A 124 -13.65 -10.92 -4.56
CA PRO A 124 -14.82 -11.13 -3.70
C PRO A 124 -16.02 -11.63 -4.51
N GLY A 125 -16.76 -12.59 -3.95
CA GLY A 125 -17.91 -13.23 -4.62
C GLY A 125 -17.58 -14.07 -5.87
N GLY A 126 -16.35 -14.05 -6.37
CA GLY A 126 -15.96 -14.69 -7.62
C GLY A 126 -15.09 -15.95 -7.47
N ARG A 127 -14.82 -16.58 -8.62
CA ARG A 127 -13.88 -17.72 -8.75
C ARG A 127 -12.46 -17.23 -9.06
N GLU A 128 -11.48 -18.10 -8.85
CA GLU A 128 -10.07 -17.86 -9.19
C GLU A 128 -9.85 -17.67 -10.71
N GLN A 129 -8.97 -16.75 -11.06
CA GLN A 129 -8.70 -16.28 -12.41
C GLN A 129 -7.27 -16.68 -12.84
N ILE A 130 -7.08 -17.98 -13.07
CA ILE A 130 -5.75 -18.59 -13.28
C ILE A 130 -4.96 -18.02 -14.46
N ASP A 131 -5.64 -17.56 -15.52
CA ASP A 131 -5.03 -16.97 -16.73
C ASP A 131 -4.57 -15.52 -16.58
N TRP A 132 -4.66 -14.97 -15.37
CA TRP A 132 -4.30 -13.61 -14.98
C TRP A 132 -3.15 -13.62 -13.96
N GLY A 133 -2.50 -12.48 -13.74
CA GLY A 133 -1.41 -12.37 -12.77
C GLY A 133 -1.84 -12.75 -11.35
N HIS A 134 -0.94 -13.36 -10.56
CA HIS A 134 -1.17 -13.50 -9.12
C HIS A 134 -0.85 -12.15 -8.47
N THR A 135 -1.88 -11.32 -8.42
CA THR A 135 -1.80 -9.88 -8.14
C THR A 135 -3.07 -9.42 -7.45
N LYS A 136 -2.96 -8.67 -6.35
CA LYS A 136 -4.13 -8.20 -5.59
C LYS A 136 -3.85 -6.85 -4.92
N GLY A 137 -4.83 -5.95 -4.97
CA GLY A 137 -4.67 -4.62 -4.45
C GLY A 137 -5.70 -3.62 -4.94
N VAL A 138 -5.45 -2.36 -4.60
CA VAL A 138 -6.22 -1.19 -5.05
C VAL A 138 -5.25 -0.08 -5.42
N VAL A 139 -5.51 0.56 -6.56
CA VAL A 139 -4.92 1.84 -6.93
C VAL A 139 -6.04 2.87 -6.93
N ALA A 140 -5.82 4.03 -6.31
CA ALA A 140 -6.77 5.13 -6.32
C ALA A 140 -6.05 6.48 -6.40
N TYR A 141 -6.63 7.45 -7.10
CA TYR A 141 -6.10 8.81 -7.27
C TYR A 141 -7.23 9.85 -7.24
N ASP A 142 -6.89 11.05 -6.79
CA ASP A 142 -7.59 12.28 -7.13
C ASP A 142 -6.81 13.07 -8.22
N ALA A 143 -7.04 14.37 -8.35
CA ALA A 143 -6.36 15.22 -9.33
C ALA A 143 -4.85 15.44 -9.05
N LYS A 144 -4.38 15.17 -7.83
CA LYS A 144 -3.07 15.57 -7.31
C LYS A 144 -2.32 14.41 -6.65
N ASP A 145 -2.96 13.70 -5.74
CA ASP A 145 -2.36 12.63 -4.94
C ASP A 145 -3.12 11.30 -5.17
N GLY A 146 -2.52 10.19 -4.76
CA GLY A 146 -3.13 8.86 -4.79
C GLY A 146 -2.43 7.87 -3.86
N PHE A 147 -2.89 6.63 -3.88
CA PHE A 147 -2.21 5.51 -3.24
C PHE A 147 -2.18 4.25 -4.11
N TRP A 148 -1.16 3.42 -3.89
CA TRP A 148 -1.14 2.03 -4.33
C TRP A 148 -1.04 1.11 -3.11
N LEU A 149 -2.13 0.36 -2.86
CA LEU A 149 -2.23 -0.70 -1.87
C LEU A 149 -2.02 -2.06 -2.57
N MET A 150 -0.99 -2.81 -2.20
CA MET A 150 -0.74 -4.19 -2.62
C MET A 150 -0.93 -5.13 -1.42
N HIS A 151 -1.49 -6.33 -1.64
CA HIS A 151 -1.76 -7.26 -0.55
C HIS A 151 -1.85 -8.73 -0.98
N THR A 152 -1.60 -9.65 -0.04
CA THR A 152 -1.73 -11.08 -0.32
C THR A 152 -3.14 -11.65 -0.17
N VAL A 153 -4.10 -10.82 0.28
CA VAL A 153 -5.44 -11.23 0.75
C VAL A 153 -6.39 -11.65 -0.38
N PRO A 154 -6.86 -12.91 -0.42
CA PRO A 154 -7.88 -13.34 -1.37
C PRO A 154 -9.30 -12.94 -0.91
N TRP A 155 -10.21 -12.78 -1.88
CA TRP A 155 -11.60 -12.33 -1.72
C TRP A 155 -11.75 -10.90 -1.14
N PHE A 156 -10.75 -10.04 -1.37
CA PHE A 156 -10.64 -8.70 -0.78
C PHE A 156 -10.05 -7.66 -1.76
N PRO A 157 -10.35 -6.36 -1.58
CA PRO A 157 -11.49 -5.80 -0.84
C PRO A 157 -12.81 -5.94 -1.60
N ARG A 158 -13.96 -5.71 -0.97
CA ARG A 158 -15.20 -5.50 -1.74
C ARG A 158 -15.19 -4.11 -2.38
N ASN A 159 -16.04 -3.91 -3.38
CA ASN A 159 -16.17 -2.63 -4.09
C ASN A 159 -17.28 -1.71 -3.54
N ASP A 160 -18.09 -2.19 -2.60
CA ASP A 160 -19.23 -1.48 -2.02
C ASP A 160 -19.02 -1.04 -0.55
N THR A 161 -18.32 -1.85 0.25
CA THR A 161 -18.03 -1.58 1.66
C THR A 161 -16.75 -2.26 2.13
N TYR A 162 -16.23 -1.87 3.30
CA TYR A 162 -15.15 -2.61 3.95
C TYR A 162 -15.70 -3.89 4.62
N GLU A 163 -15.15 -5.04 4.25
CA GLU A 163 -15.39 -6.33 4.91
C GLU A 163 -14.09 -7.14 4.91
N TRP A 164 -13.65 -7.63 6.08
CA TRP A 164 -12.49 -8.51 6.15
C TRP A 164 -12.90 -9.98 5.95
N PRO A 165 -12.39 -10.72 4.95
CA PRO A 165 -12.93 -12.02 4.61
C PRO A 165 -12.67 -13.07 5.70
N GLU A 166 -13.69 -13.83 6.08
CA GLU A 166 -13.57 -14.92 7.06
C GLU A 166 -12.42 -15.89 6.72
N LYS A 167 -12.30 -16.28 5.44
CA LYS A 167 -11.22 -17.17 4.97
C LYS A 167 -9.82 -16.59 5.14
N ALA A 168 -9.67 -15.26 5.16
CA ALA A 168 -8.38 -14.60 5.38
C ALA A 168 -7.91 -14.69 6.84
N LYS A 169 -8.81 -14.94 7.80
CA LYS A 169 -8.46 -15.07 9.23
C LYS A 169 -7.50 -16.24 9.50
N HIS A 170 -7.64 -17.35 8.77
CA HIS A 170 -6.89 -18.59 9.02
C HIS A 170 -5.36 -18.44 8.90
N TYR A 171 -4.87 -17.67 7.94
CA TYR A 171 -3.45 -17.60 7.56
C TYR A 171 -2.85 -16.22 7.86
N GLY A 172 -1.53 -16.15 7.97
CA GLY A 172 -0.81 -14.86 7.92
C GLY A 172 -1.02 -14.16 6.58
N GLN A 173 -0.95 -12.83 6.56
CA GLN A 173 -1.20 -12.00 5.37
C GLN A 173 -0.36 -10.73 5.46
N THR A 174 0.21 -10.26 4.35
CA THR A 174 0.84 -8.93 4.28
C THR A 174 0.05 -7.97 3.38
N ALA A 175 0.17 -6.68 3.71
CA ALA A 175 -0.20 -5.58 2.83
C ALA A 175 0.81 -4.44 2.95
N VAL A 176 1.02 -3.70 1.86
CA VAL A 176 1.80 -2.45 1.82
C VAL A 176 0.99 -1.40 1.10
N CYS A 177 1.01 -0.17 1.62
CA CYS A 177 0.43 0.99 0.96
C CYS A 177 1.51 2.04 0.77
N VAL A 178 1.58 2.66 -0.41
CA VAL A 178 2.43 3.83 -0.68
C VAL A 178 1.56 4.97 -1.23
N SER A 179 1.68 6.15 -0.63
CA SER A 179 1.09 7.40 -1.10
C SER A 179 1.96 7.97 -2.22
N LEU A 180 1.35 8.29 -3.36
CA LEU A 180 2.02 8.66 -4.61
C LEU A 180 1.47 9.98 -5.15
N LYS A 181 2.28 10.72 -5.93
CA LYS A 181 1.80 11.87 -6.72
C LYS A 181 1.09 11.35 -7.97
N SER A 182 0.14 12.12 -8.51
CA SER A 182 -0.52 11.78 -9.79
C SER A 182 0.46 11.66 -10.98
N SER A 183 1.70 12.15 -10.86
CA SER A 183 2.80 11.91 -11.82
C SER A 183 3.23 10.43 -11.92
N GLU A 184 3.11 9.66 -10.82
CA GLU A 184 3.50 8.24 -10.80
C GLU A 184 2.45 7.33 -11.45
N MET A 185 1.27 7.86 -11.75
CA MET A 185 0.10 7.12 -12.24
C MET A 185 0.41 6.31 -13.51
N GLU A 186 1.14 6.90 -14.46
CA GLU A 186 1.60 6.20 -15.66
C GLU A 186 2.57 5.06 -15.35
N THR A 187 3.48 5.23 -14.39
CA THR A 187 4.48 4.22 -14.00
C THR A 187 3.80 3.02 -13.35
N VAL A 188 2.83 3.26 -12.46
CA VAL A 188 1.97 2.23 -11.86
C VAL A 188 1.17 1.49 -12.95
N ALA A 189 0.50 2.22 -13.84
CA ALA A 189 -0.28 1.61 -14.93
C ALA A 189 0.59 0.76 -15.87
N LYS A 190 1.82 1.19 -16.19
CA LYS A 190 2.78 0.42 -17.00
C LYS A 190 3.19 -0.89 -16.30
N GLN A 191 3.41 -0.87 -14.98
CA GLN A 191 3.67 -2.09 -14.21
C GLN A 191 2.46 -3.03 -14.19
N MET A 192 1.25 -2.51 -13.96
CA MET A 192 0.02 -3.32 -14.01
C MET A 192 -0.22 -3.92 -15.41
N GLN A 193 0.10 -3.20 -16.49
CA GLN A 193 0.03 -3.75 -17.85
C GLN A 193 1.07 -4.87 -18.13
N CYS A 194 2.17 -4.95 -17.36
CA CYS A 194 3.09 -6.09 -17.41
C CYS A 194 2.56 -7.29 -16.60
N THR A 195 2.11 -7.06 -15.37
CA THR A 195 1.64 -8.15 -14.49
C THR A 195 0.29 -8.72 -14.91
N ARG A 196 -0.51 -7.92 -15.64
CA ARG A 196 -1.86 -8.21 -16.14
C ARG A 196 -2.80 -8.72 -15.04
N PRO A 197 -3.17 -7.84 -14.09
CA PRO A 197 -4.04 -8.19 -12.98
C PRO A 197 -5.48 -8.38 -13.43
N TYR A 198 -6.25 -9.17 -12.68
CA TYR A 198 -7.69 -9.26 -12.89
C TYR A 198 -8.42 -8.11 -12.19
N VAL A 199 -8.83 -7.11 -12.97
CA VAL A 199 -9.66 -5.99 -12.49
C VAL A 199 -11.12 -6.46 -12.38
N TYR A 200 -11.69 -6.38 -11.18
CA TYR A 200 -13.10 -6.74 -10.93
C TYR A 200 -13.98 -5.52 -10.61
N SER A 201 -13.38 -4.38 -10.25
CA SER A 201 -14.09 -3.12 -10.11
C SER A 201 -13.19 -1.92 -10.43
N ASN A 202 -13.78 -0.87 -10.99
CA ASN A 202 -13.09 0.38 -11.30
C ASN A 202 -14.09 1.53 -11.41
N HIS A 203 -13.61 2.75 -11.19
CA HIS A 203 -14.26 4.00 -11.59
C HIS A 203 -13.21 4.91 -12.21
N THR A 204 -13.52 5.55 -13.34
CA THR A 204 -12.54 6.31 -14.11
C THR A 204 -13.02 7.73 -14.42
N THR A 205 -12.30 8.73 -13.94
CA THR A 205 -12.35 10.11 -14.44
C THR A 205 -11.40 10.28 -15.63
N ASP A 206 -11.65 11.22 -16.53
CA ASP A 206 -10.98 11.40 -17.84
C ASP A 206 -9.46 11.13 -17.86
N LEU A 207 -8.67 11.80 -17.02
CA LEU A 207 -7.22 11.60 -16.94
C LEU A 207 -6.87 10.15 -16.54
N PHE A 208 -7.44 9.67 -15.44
CA PHE A 208 -7.25 8.30 -14.95
C PHE A 208 -7.71 7.26 -15.97
N HIS A 209 -8.78 7.53 -16.71
CA HIS A 209 -9.26 6.68 -17.81
C HIS A 209 -8.16 6.52 -18.86
N SER A 210 -7.61 7.63 -19.37
CA SER A 210 -6.55 7.59 -20.40
C SER A 210 -5.30 6.79 -19.99
N VAL A 211 -5.01 6.71 -18.69
CA VAL A 211 -3.85 5.99 -18.13
C VAL A 211 -4.16 4.52 -17.82
N PHE A 212 -5.36 4.22 -17.29
CA PHE A 212 -5.74 2.86 -16.84
C PHE A 212 -6.63 2.08 -17.80
N GLU A 213 -7.12 2.63 -18.90
CA GLU A 213 -8.01 1.94 -19.86
C GLU A 213 -7.46 0.56 -20.28
N ASN A 214 -6.17 0.47 -20.61
CA ASN A 214 -5.53 -0.79 -20.98
C ASN A 214 -5.41 -1.80 -19.81
N VAL A 215 -5.30 -1.32 -18.57
CA VAL A 215 -5.31 -2.16 -17.36
C VAL A 215 -6.72 -2.71 -17.12
N VAL A 216 -7.75 -1.86 -17.20
CA VAL A 216 -9.16 -2.23 -17.03
C VAL A 216 -9.61 -3.22 -18.12
N LYS A 217 -9.19 -3.01 -19.37
CA LYS A 217 -9.43 -3.95 -20.49
C LYS A 217 -8.57 -5.24 -20.41
N GLY A 218 -7.65 -5.35 -19.44
CA GLY A 218 -6.80 -6.53 -19.28
C GLY A 218 -5.84 -6.78 -20.45
N LEU A 219 -5.44 -5.73 -21.16
CA LEU A 219 -4.57 -5.80 -22.32
C LEU A 219 -3.10 -5.95 -21.88
N PHE A 220 -2.31 -6.67 -22.68
CA PHE A 220 -0.87 -6.78 -22.45
C PHE A 220 -0.18 -5.48 -22.88
N GLY A 221 0.49 -4.81 -21.93
CA GLY A 221 1.44 -3.75 -22.28
C GLY A 221 2.74 -4.31 -22.84
N LYS A 222 3.61 -3.41 -23.31
CA LYS A 222 5.00 -3.76 -23.62
C LYS A 222 5.75 -4.06 -22.30
N CYS A 223 5.91 -5.34 -21.98
CA CYS A 223 6.83 -5.79 -20.94
C CYS A 223 8.01 -6.55 -21.60
N PRO A 224 9.13 -5.87 -21.92
CA PRO A 224 10.26 -6.46 -22.65
C PRO A 224 10.80 -7.71 -21.95
N SER A 225 11.14 -8.75 -22.71
CA SER A 225 11.63 -10.04 -22.18
C SER A 225 10.73 -10.71 -21.12
N GLY A 226 9.48 -10.25 -20.95
CA GLY A 226 8.56 -10.70 -19.92
C GLY A 226 8.73 -10.06 -18.53
N SER A 227 9.64 -9.10 -18.34
CA SER A 227 9.91 -8.49 -17.03
C SER A 227 10.29 -7.01 -17.13
N GLN A 228 9.89 -6.21 -16.14
CA GLN A 228 10.21 -4.79 -16.10
C GLN A 228 10.48 -4.36 -14.65
N ILE A 229 11.51 -3.51 -14.48
CA ILE A 229 11.86 -2.86 -13.22
C ILE A 229 11.55 -1.37 -13.39
N VAL A 230 10.96 -0.73 -12.38
CA VAL A 230 10.78 0.73 -12.34
C VAL A 230 11.09 1.28 -10.95
N GLN A 231 11.56 2.52 -10.90
CA GLN A 231 11.52 3.32 -9.68
C GLN A 231 10.15 3.98 -9.54
N LEU A 232 9.71 4.13 -8.30
CA LEU A 232 8.57 4.94 -7.86
C LEU A 232 9.04 5.83 -6.71
N GLN A 233 8.45 7.01 -6.58
CA GLN A 233 8.72 7.91 -5.46
C GLN A 233 7.43 8.30 -4.74
N SER A 234 7.46 8.16 -3.42
CA SER A 234 6.36 8.51 -2.52
C SER A 234 6.23 10.03 -2.29
N LEU A 235 5.17 10.48 -1.62
CA LEU A 235 4.97 11.90 -1.30
C LEU A 235 6.10 12.46 -0.42
N GLY A 236 6.59 11.66 0.52
CA GLY A 236 7.71 11.90 1.44
C GLY A 236 9.08 11.60 0.86
N MET A 237 9.18 11.41 -0.46
CA MET A 237 10.43 11.19 -1.21
C MET A 237 11.16 9.87 -0.91
N GLN A 238 10.55 8.91 -0.20
CA GLN A 238 11.07 7.55 -0.10
C GLN A 238 11.00 6.88 -1.48
N ASN A 239 12.13 6.32 -1.91
CA ASN A 239 12.26 5.62 -3.19
C ASN A 239 11.86 4.14 -3.04
N PHE A 240 11.07 3.65 -3.98
CA PHE A 240 10.71 2.24 -4.10
C PHE A 240 11.11 1.71 -5.48
N THR A 241 11.46 0.43 -5.55
CA THR A 241 11.71 -0.30 -6.80
C THR A 241 10.63 -1.35 -6.96
N HIS A 242 9.78 -1.22 -7.98
CA HIS A 242 8.81 -2.25 -8.31
C HIS A 242 9.35 -3.15 -9.42
N TYR A 243 9.40 -4.46 -9.12
CA TYR A 243 9.74 -5.53 -10.04
C TYR A 243 8.45 -6.20 -10.53
N ALA A 244 8.15 -6.09 -11.82
CA ALA A 244 7.06 -6.82 -12.46
C ALA A 244 7.59 -7.96 -13.34
N LYS A 245 6.89 -9.10 -13.33
CA LYS A 245 6.93 -10.07 -14.42
C LYS A 245 5.56 -10.27 -15.06
N SER A 246 5.56 -10.68 -16.32
CA SER A 246 4.40 -11.15 -17.07
C SER A 246 4.38 -12.69 -17.13
N LYS A 247 3.32 -13.26 -17.71
CA LYS A 247 3.22 -14.71 -17.96
C LYS A 247 4.31 -15.29 -18.89
N THR A 248 5.05 -14.45 -19.62
CA THR A 248 6.09 -14.89 -20.57
C THR A 248 7.50 -14.93 -19.97
N TYR A 249 7.69 -14.51 -18.72
CA TYR A 249 9.00 -14.55 -18.06
C TYR A 249 9.48 -15.98 -17.77
N GLY A 250 8.55 -16.91 -17.48
CA GLY A 250 8.84 -18.34 -17.33
C GLY A 250 9.68 -18.74 -16.10
N LYS A 251 10.04 -17.78 -15.24
CA LYS A 251 11.09 -17.89 -14.20
C LYS A 251 10.63 -17.40 -12.81
N ASP A 252 11.45 -17.63 -11.79
CA ASP A 252 11.21 -17.14 -10.42
C ASP A 252 11.60 -15.66 -10.32
N ILE A 253 10.68 -14.80 -9.89
CA ILE A 253 10.99 -13.35 -9.81
C ILE A 253 12.00 -13.05 -8.70
N TYR A 254 11.99 -13.82 -7.59
CA TYR A 254 12.91 -13.58 -6.48
C TYR A 254 14.33 -14.00 -6.87
N PHE A 255 14.48 -15.18 -7.47
CA PHE A 255 15.79 -15.76 -7.79
C PHE A 255 16.36 -15.31 -9.13
N ASP A 256 15.59 -15.33 -10.23
CA ASP A 256 16.11 -14.99 -11.56
C ASP A 256 16.18 -13.48 -11.82
N LEU A 257 15.49 -12.65 -11.03
CA LEU A 257 15.47 -11.18 -11.19
C LEU A 257 16.00 -10.45 -9.95
N ILE A 258 15.24 -10.46 -8.84
CA ILE A 258 15.47 -9.54 -7.71
C ILE A 258 16.83 -9.75 -7.04
N ALA A 259 17.20 -11.00 -6.70
CA ALA A 259 18.49 -11.30 -6.07
C ALA A 259 19.69 -10.91 -6.94
N GLN A 260 19.57 -11.09 -8.26
CA GLN A 260 20.66 -10.80 -9.21
C GLN A 260 20.81 -9.29 -9.48
N ASP A 261 19.69 -8.56 -9.59
CA ASP A 261 19.65 -7.11 -9.78
C ASP A 261 20.13 -6.37 -8.52
N LEU A 262 19.59 -6.73 -7.36
CA LEU A 262 20.03 -6.21 -6.06
C LEU A 262 21.46 -6.64 -5.72
N LYS A 263 22.03 -7.66 -6.38
CA LYS A 263 23.33 -8.25 -6.04
C LYS A 263 23.40 -8.59 -4.55
N SER A 264 22.47 -9.44 -4.14
CA SER A 264 22.29 -9.88 -2.75
C SER A 264 21.57 -11.21 -2.67
N ASP A 265 22.01 -12.06 -1.75
CA ASP A 265 21.18 -13.15 -1.24
C ASP A 265 19.88 -12.59 -0.65
N LEU A 266 18.79 -13.35 -0.79
CA LEU A 266 17.50 -13.06 -0.19
C LEU A 266 17.06 -14.17 0.76
N LEU A 267 16.38 -13.77 1.85
CA LEU A 267 15.48 -14.62 2.62
C LEU A 267 14.05 -14.31 2.19
N VAL A 268 13.26 -15.33 1.84
CA VAL A 268 11.92 -15.15 1.27
C VAL A 268 10.88 -16.00 1.99
N GLU A 269 9.82 -15.38 2.50
CA GLU A 269 8.60 -16.09 2.85
C GLU A 269 7.60 -15.96 1.69
N THR A 270 7.07 -17.09 1.24
CA THR A 270 5.88 -17.15 0.40
C THR A 270 5.14 -18.45 0.64
N TRP A 271 3.81 -18.40 0.50
CA TRP A 271 2.95 -19.57 0.62
C TRP A 271 3.36 -20.72 -0.31
N ARG A 272 3.85 -21.81 0.29
CA ARG A 272 4.32 -23.03 -0.39
C ARG A 272 3.36 -24.20 -0.22
N ARG A 273 3.27 -25.02 -1.27
CA ARG A 273 2.48 -26.27 -1.36
C ARG A 273 3.29 -27.31 -2.17
N SER A 274 2.68 -28.40 -2.63
CA SER A 274 3.34 -29.53 -3.32
C SER A 274 4.19 -29.18 -4.55
N THR A 275 3.97 -28.03 -5.20
CA THR A 275 4.77 -27.52 -6.33
C THR A 275 5.61 -26.28 -5.98
N ALA A 276 6.07 -26.21 -4.72
CA ALA A 276 7.02 -25.23 -4.24
C ALA A 276 8.35 -25.29 -4.99
N LEU A 277 9.01 -24.13 -5.09
CA LEU A 277 10.41 -24.05 -5.46
C LEU A 277 11.25 -24.14 -4.19
N PRO A 278 12.33 -24.94 -4.16
CA PRO A 278 13.21 -24.98 -3.00
C PRO A 278 14.02 -23.68 -2.86
N SER A 279 14.75 -23.56 -1.76
CA SER A 279 15.91 -22.66 -1.68
C SER A 279 16.84 -22.91 -2.88
N ASN A 280 17.42 -21.86 -3.46
CA ASN A 280 18.18 -21.96 -4.69
C ASN A 280 19.50 -21.20 -4.61
N CYS A 281 20.61 -21.94 -4.75
CA CYS A 281 21.98 -21.45 -4.71
C CYS A 281 22.75 -21.77 -6.02
N SER A 282 22.08 -21.71 -7.17
CA SER A 282 22.67 -22.03 -8.49
C SER A 282 23.20 -20.82 -9.29
N LEU A 283 22.98 -19.60 -8.79
CA LEU A 283 23.47 -18.33 -9.34
C LEU A 283 24.27 -17.57 -8.26
N PRO A 284 25.07 -16.54 -8.61
CA PRO A 284 25.96 -15.85 -7.67
C PRO A 284 25.29 -15.18 -6.48
N PHE A 285 23.98 -14.94 -6.55
CA PHE A 285 23.14 -14.45 -5.46
C PHE A 285 22.00 -15.43 -5.22
N HIS A 286 21.88 -15.92 -3.99
CA HIS A 286 21.01 -17.02 -3.63
C HIS A 286 19.62 -16.56 -3.18
N VAL A 287 18.64 -17.46 -3.19
CA VAL A 287 17.34 -17.20 -2.58
C VAL A 287 16.93 -18.38 -1.71
N ASN A 288 16.93 -18.15 -0.39
CA ASN A 288 16.57 -19.15 0.61
C ASN A 288 15.14 -18.92 1.09
N ASN A 289 14.33 -19.97 1.19
CA ASN A 289 13.00 -19.86 1.75
C ASN A 289 13.06 -19.79 3.29
N ILE A 290 12.34 -18.86 3.92
CA ILE A 290 12.16 -18.83 5.37
C ILE A 290 11.25 -20.00 5.77
N TRP A 291 11.66 -20.89 6.67
CA TRP A 291 10.88 -22.06 7.06
C TRP A 291 9.91 -21.76 8.22
N ALA A 292 10.36 -20.97 9.19
CA ALA A 292 9.56 -20.59 10.36
C ALA A 292 9.74 -19.13 10.73
N LEU A 293 8.67 -18.54 11.26
CA LEU A 293 8.62 -17.18 11.77
C LEU A 293 8.30 -17.18 13.26
N TRP A 294 9.00 -16.33 14.01
CA TRP A 294 8.81 -16.08 15.44
C TRP A 294 8.75 -14.58 15.70
N PHE A 295 7.55 -14.08 15.95
CA PHE A 295 7.33 -12.73 16.45
C PHE A 295 7.59 -12.73 17.96
N PRO A 296 8.62 -12.02 18.47
CA PRO A 296 9.03 -12.09 19.87
C PRO A 296 7.86 -11.89 20.84
N SER A 297 7.81 -12.74 21.87
CA SER A 297 6.75 -12.78 22.89
C SER A 297 5.29 -12.89 22.39
N THR A 298 5.06 -13.09 21.08
CA THR A 298 3.74 -12.92 20.46
C THR A 298 3.25 -14.18 19.74
N ALA A 299 4.01 -14.71 18.78
CA ALA A 299 3.57 -15.82 17.94
C ALA A 299 4.76 -16.59 17.32
N LYS A 300 4.64 -17.91 17.18
CA LYS A 300 5.54 -18.71 16.33
C LYS A 300 4.72 -19.63 15.43
N PHE A 301 5.07 -19.69 14.15
CA PHE A 301 4.41 -20.53 13.15
C PHE A 301 5.34 -20.82 11.96
N THR A 302 4.94 -21.73 11.06
CA THR A 302 5.67 -22.03 9.82
C THR A 302 4.92 -21.49 8.60
N TYR A 303 5.59 -21.43 7.45
CA TYR A 303 5.03 -21.05 6.14
C TYR A 303 3.70 -21.74 5.80
N GLY A 304 3.46 -22.97 6.30
CA GLY A 304 2.19 -23.69 6.13
C GLY A 304 0.99 -23.01 6.81
N LYS A 305 1.23 -21.95 7.60
CA LYS A 305 0.23 -21.07 8.20
C LYS A 305 0.26 -19.65 7.63
N ASP A 306 1.09 -19.34 6.63
CA ASP A 306 1.20 -17.98 6.09
C ASP A 306 0.84 -17.90 4.59
N HIS A 307 0.11 -16.85 4.21
CA HIS A 307 -0.21 -16.49 2.83
C HIS A 307 0.53 -15.22 2.37
N SER A 308 1.20 -14.52 3.28
CA SER A 308 2.10 -13.40 2.99
C SER A 308 3.21 -13.80 2.05
N LYS A 309 3.80 -12.78 1.45
CA LYS A 309 4.81 -12.88 0.39
C LYS A 309 5.73 -11.68 0.54
N TRP A 310 6.91 -11.93 1.09
CA TRP A 310 7.87 -10.89 1.38
C TRP A 310 9.29 -11.43 1.32
N ALA A 311 10.24 -10.54 1.08
CA ALA A 311 11.65 -10.87 0.99
C ALA A 311 12.49 -9.80 1.69
N ILE A 312 13.62 -10.21 2.24
CA ILE A 312 14.65 -9.31 2.76
C ILE A 312 16.01 -9.69 2.20
N THR A 313 16.89 -8.71 2.00
CA THR A 313 18.30 -8.96 1.69
C THR A 313 19.01 -9.54 2.91
N SER A 314 19.80 -10.59 2.74
CA SER A 314 20.55 -11.26 3.82
C SER A 314 21.80 -10.49 4.30
N ASN A 315 22.00 -9.24 3.85
CA ASN A 315 23.22 -8.46 4.06
C ASN A 315 22.91 -6.98 4.38
N GLU A 316 23.98 -6.20 4.56
CA GLU A 316 24.00 -4.77 4.90
C GLU A 316 23.22 -3.83 3.95
N ARG A 317 22.64 -4.34 2.85
CA ARG A 317 21.75 -3.54 1.99
C ARG A 317 20.42 -3.20 2.64
N GLN A 318 19.97 -3.97 3.63
CA GLN A 318 18.76 -3.74 4.42
C GLN A 318 17.50 -3.37 3.60
N ILE A 319 17.28 -4.08 2.49
CA ILE A 319 16.12 -3.91 1.61
C ILE A 319 15.00 -4.86 2.04
N ILE A 320 13.80 -4.31 2.26
CA ILE A 320 12.55 -5.03 2.47
C ILE A 320 11.74 -5.02 1.17
N CYS A 321 11.13 -6.16 0.84
CA CYS A 321 10.29 -6.35 -0.34
C CYS A 321 8.94 -6.98 0.04
N MET A 322 7.86 -6.49 -0.55
CA MET A 322 6.49 -7.05 -0.45
C MET A 322 6.01 -7.47 -1.83
N GLY A 323 5.44 -8.66 -1.97
CA GLY A 323 5.03 -9.20 -3.26
C GLY A 323 3.62 -9.76 -3.29
N ASP A 324 3.11 -9.94 -4.51
CA ASP A 324 1.82 -10.59 -4.73
C ASP A 324 1.96 -12.08 -5.12
N ILE A 325 3.16 -12.52 -5.52
CA ILE A 325 3.44 -13.80 -6.20
C ILE A 325 4.33 -14.78 -5.40
N ASN A 326 4.01 -16.08 -5.44
CA ASN A 326 4.68 -17.13 -4.65
C ASN A 326 5.93 -17.70 -5.34
N ARG A 327 6.84 -18.29 -4.55
CA ARG A 327 7.89 -19.22 -5.05
C ARG A 327 7.33 -20.63 -5.31
N MET A 328 6.46 -20.73 -6.32
CA MET A 328 5.79 -21.96 -6.75
C MET A 328 5.94 -22.09 -8.28
N SER A 329 6.24 -23.29 -8.81
CA SER A 329 6.49 -23.48 -10.24
C SER A 329 5.29 -23.17 -11.13
N THR A 330 4.06 -23.29 -10.59
CA THR A 330 2.82 -22.88 -11.27
C THR A 330 2.78 -21.39 -11.58
N GLN A 331 3.51 -20.55 -10.83
CA GLN A 331 3.56 -19.10 -11.04
C GLN A 331 4.60 -18.67 -12.07
N PHE A 332 5.34 -19.60 -12.71
CA PHE A 332 6.16 -19.29 -13.88
C PHE A 332 5.34 -18.80 -15.09
N LYS A 333 4.09 -19.28 -15.20
CA LYS A 333 3.15 -18.95 -16.29
C LYS A 333 2.18 -17.81 -15.93
N ARG A 334 2.46 -17.04 -14.88
CA ARG A 334 1.60 -15.95 -14.39
C ARG A 334 2.43 -14.69 -14.13
N GLY A 335 1.82 -13.53 -14.40
CA GLY A 335 2.40 -12.25 -14.01
C GLY A 335 2.30 -12.01 -12.51
N GLY A 336 3.09 -11.08 -11.99
CA GLY A 336 3.13 -10.74 -10.56
C GLY A 336 4.11 -9.62 -10.27
N GLY A 337 3.86 -8.88 -9.19
CA GLY A 337 4.67 -7.75 -8.73
C GLY A 337 5.38 -8.03 -7.40
N VAL A 338 6.50 -7.33 -7.19
CA VAL A 338 7.19 -7.19 -5.91
C VAL A 338 7.70 -5.75 -5.76
N LEU A 339 7.28 -5.06 -4.71
CA LEU A 339 7.72 -3.71 -4.34
C LEU A 339 8.81 -3.79 -3.28
N CYS A 340 10.02 -3.32 -3.59
CA CYS A 340 11.17 -3.27 -2.69
C CYS A 340 11.55 -1.84 -2.29
N SER A 341 12.13 -1.67 -1.10
CA SER A 341 12.70 -0.39 -0.66
C SER A 341 13.81 -0.59 0.39
N HIS A 342 14.76 0.35 0.42
CA HIS A 342 15.78 0.43 1.48
C HIS A 342 15.17 1.14 2.71
N LEU A 343 14.85 0.36 3.73
CA LEU A 343 14.21 0.82 4.97
C LEU A 343 14.82 0.07 6.17
N PRO A 344 16.02 0.46 6.66
CA PRO A 344 16.76 -0.27 7.69
C PRO A 344 15.96 -0.73 8.90
N SER A 345 15.19 0.19 9.51
CA SER A 345 14.36 -0.10 10.67
C SER A 345 13.33 -1.19 10.38
N VAL A 346 12.63 -1.07 9.24
CA VAL A 346 11.60 -2.01 8.79
C VAL A 346 12.22 -3.36 8.44
N TRP A 347 13.32 -3.36 7.68
CA TRP A 347 14.10 -4.56 7.38
C TRP A 347 14.49 -5.31 8.66
N GLN A 348 14.93 -4.60 9.71
CA GLN A 348 15.27 -5.21 10.99
C GLN A 348 14.05 -5.89 11.64
N GLN A 349 12.88 -5.24 11.63
CA GLN A 349 11.65 -5.84 12.17
C GLN A 349 11.28 -7.15 11.47
N PHE A 350 11.46 -7.24 10.15
CA PHE A 350 11.23 -8.48 9.40
C PHE A 350 12.33 -9.51 9.62
N ASN A 351 13.60 -9.10 9.64
CA ASN A 351 14.75 -9.96 9.91
C ASN A 351 14.65 -10.65 11.29
N ASP A 352 14.27 -9.91 12.33
CA ASP A 352 14.12 -10.41 13.69
C ASP A 352 12.99 -11.44 13.86
N THR A 353 12.11 -11.59 12.85
CA THR A 353 11.10 -12.66 12.83
C THR A 353 11.59 -13.97 12.22
N VAL A 354 12.72 -14.00 11.52
CA VAL A 354 13.23 -15.20 10.86
C VAL A 354 13.75 -16.20 11.89
N ALA A 355 13.01 -17.28 12.10
CA ALA A 355 13.29 -18.27 13.14
C ALA A 355 13.90 -19.58 12.63
N ASP A 356 13.77 -19.86 11.32
CA ASP A 356 14.33 -21.03 10.65
C ASP A 356 14.35 -20.78 9.13
N VAL A 357 15.28 -21.41 8.39
CA VAL A 357 15.50 -21.20 6.95
C VAL A 357 15.74 -22.54 6.26
N GLU A 358 15.00 -22.79 5.18
CA GLU A 358 15.15 -23.98 4.34
C GLU A 358 16.55 -23.99 3.71
N PRO A 359 17.39 -25.01 3.95
CA PRO A 359 18.73 -25.04 3.38
C PRO A 359 18.68 -25.21 1.86
N CYS A 360 19.63 -24.61 1.14
CA CYS A 360 19.80 -24.91 -0.29
C CYS A 360 20.05 -26.42 -0.50
N PRO A 361 19.43 -27.04 -1.53
CA PRO A 361 19.67 -28.43 -1.88
C PRO A 361 21.17 -28.72 -2.01
N SER A 362 21.62 -29.78 -1.36
CA SER A 362 22.94 -30.35 -1.62
C SER A 362 23.05 -30.66 -3.11
N LYS A 363 24.15 -30.25 -3.74
CA LYS A 363 24.48 -30.76 -5.08
C LYS A 363 24.57 -32.28 -4.99
N GLU A 364 23.68 -32.98 -5.68
CA GLU A 364 23.81 -34.42 -5.89
C GLU A 364 25.17 -34.69 -6.58
N LYS A 365 25.85 -35.75 -6.14
CA LYS A 365 27.23 -36.06 -6.53
C LYS A 365 27.31 -36.92 -7.78
#